data_AF-A0A936E0I6-F1
#
_entry.id   AF-A0A936E0I6-F1
#
_cell.length_a   1.000
_cell.length_b   1.000
_cell.length_c   1.000
_cell.angle_alpha   90.00
_cell.angle_beta   90.00
_cell.angle_gamma   90.00
#
_symmetry.space_group_name_H-M   'P 1'
#
loop_
_entity.id
_entity.type
_entity.pdbx_description
1 polymer ?
#
loop_
_entity_poly.entity_id
_entity_poly.type
_entity_poly.pdbx_seq_one_letter_code
_entity_poly.pdbx_strand_id
1 'polypeptide(L)'
;MSDVAGRKPERFTELLEFDPSVIAFKRNEQSPLDADVIIIDEASMIDILLANSLVKAVPRGSELILVGDVDQLPSVGQGTVLKDLIASGSVPVARLNQVFRQAAESLIVQNAHRINQGEFPRLVTPADRRAIVTSSKPKVPMRWSNWWSNSFQAAFPKASDTIQDAIFRC
;
A
#
# COMPACT_ATOMS: atom_id res chain seq x y z
N MET A 1 -9.12 9.36 -7.15
CA MET A 1 -7.79 10.00 -7.24
C MET A 1 -7.26 9.89 -8.67
N SER A 2 -8.03 10.34 -9.68
CA SER A 2 -7.65 10.20 -11.09
C SER A 2 -7.17 11.50 -11.73
N ASP A 3 -6.85 12.53 -10.93
CA ASP A 3 -6.76 13.91 -11.44
C ASP A 3 -5.66 14.76 -10.78
N VAL A 4 -4.61 14.12 -10.25
CA VAL A 4 -3.50 14.86 -9.61
C VAL A 4 -2.35 15.14 -10.60
N ALA A 5 -2.25 14.37 -11.68
CA ALA A 5 -1.13 14.46 -12.64
C ALA A 5 -1.56 14.52 -14.13
N GLY A 6 -2.85 14.69 -14.43
CA GLY A 6 -3.35 14.76 -15.81
C GLY A 6 -3.26 13.45 -16.63
N ARG A 7 -2.81 12.35 -16.01
CA ARG A 7 -2.81 10.98 -16.55
C ARG A 7 -3.64 10.06 -15.66
N LYS A 8 -4.29 9.08 -16.27
CA LYS A 8 -5.02 8.03 -15.54
C LYS A 8 -4.01 7.18 -14.75
N PRO A 9 -4.24 6.89 -13.46
CA PRO A 9 -3.38 5.98 -12.71
C PRO A 9 -3.50 4.57 -13.29
N GLU A 10 -2.34 3.94 -13.51
CA GLU A 10 -2.21 2.57 -13.99
C GLU A 10 -1.66 1.68 -12.88
N ARG A 11 -2.08 0.43 -12.85
CA ARG A 11 -1.47 -0.54 -11.93
C ARG A 11 -0.07 -0.87 -12.39
N PHE A 12 0.81 -1.24 -11.46
CA PHE A 12 2.18 -1.63 -11.77
C PHE A 12 2.29 -2.71 -12.87
N THR A 13 1.39 -3.71 -12.83
CA THR A 13 1.31 -4.78 -13.85
C THR A 13 0.85 -4.29 -15.21
N GLU A 14 0.02 -3.25 -15.25
CA GLU A 14 -0.46 -2.63 -16.49
C GLU A 14 0.65 -1.75 -17.07
N LEU A 15 1.28 -0.92 -16.23
CA LEU A 15 2.40 -0.04 -16.59
C LEU A 15 3.55 -0.83 -17.23
N LEU A 16 3.95 -1.95 -16.63
CA LEU A 16 5.04 -2.78 -17.13
C LEU A 16 4.59 -3.82 -18.18
N GLU A 17 3.32 -3.82 -18.54
CA GLU A 17 2.71 -4.76 -19.50
C GLU A 17 3.05 -6.23 -19.17
N PHE A 18 2.59 -6.70 -18.00
CA PHE A 18 2.79 -8.08 -17.57
C PHE A 18 2.10 -9.08 -18.51
N ASP A 19 2.86 -10.03 -19.02
CA ASP A 19 2.38 -11.12 -19.85
C ASP A 19 2.30 -12.42 -19.03
N PRO A 20 1.09 -12.91 -18.70
CA PRO A 20 0.90 -14.12 -17.91
C PRO A 20 1.28 -15.40 -18.67
N SER A 21 1.35 -15.38 -20.01
CA SER A 21 1.68 -16.56 -20.81
C SER A 21 3.17 -16.93 -20.73
N VAL A 22 4.02 -15.91 -20.56
CA VAL A 22 5.48 -16.09 -20.39
C VAL A 22 5.96 -15.72 -18.99
N ILE A 23 5.06 -15.25 -18.11
CA ILE A 23 5.34 -14.81 -16.74
C ILE A 23 6.48 -13.77 -16.75
N ALA A 24 6.34 -12.75 -17.59
CA ALA A 24 7.36 -11.71 -17.78
C ALA A 24 6.74 -10.34 -18.05
N PHE A 25 7.48 -9.27 -17.77
CA PHE A 25 7.11 -7.91 -18.15
C PHE A 25 7.64 -7.59 -19.55
N LYS A 26 6.80 -6.97 -20.39
CA LYS A 26 7.21 -6.57 -21.75
C LYS A 26 8.06 -5.31 -21.73
N ARG A 27 7.86 -4.42 -20.76
CA ARG A 27 8.68 -3.21 -20.59
C ARG A 27 9.99 -3.55 -19.86
N ASN A 28 11.11 -3.16 -20.46
CA ASN A 28 12.47 -3.51 -20.02
C ASN A 28 13.52 -2.59 -20.69
N GLU A 29 14.80 -2.91 -20.56
CA GLU A 29 15.90 -2.09 -21.10
C GLU A 29 15.88 -1.96 -22.63
N GLN A 30 15.35 -2.96 -23.34
CA GLN A 30 15.22 -2.93 -24.81
C GLN A 30 13.93 -2.25 -25.28
N SER A 31 12.90 -2.23 -24.43
CA SER A 31 11.60 -1.61 -24.69
C SER A 31 11.16 -0.83 -23.45
N PRO A 32 11.76 0.35 -23.20
CA PRO A 32 11.51 1.09 -21.96
C PRO A 32 10.11 1.73 -21.98
N LEU A 33 9.72 2.31 -20.84
CA LEU A 33 8.50 3.10 -20.70
C LEU A 33 8.59 4.38 -21.55
N ASP A 34 7.46 4.89 -22.01
CA ASP A 34 7.42 6.13 -22.79
C ASP A 34 7.02 7.31 -21.88
N ALA A 35 7.98 7.75 -21.05
CA ALA A 35 7.78 8.83 -20.09
C ALA A 35 9.10 9.51 -19.69
N ASP A 36 9.06 10.85 -19.56
CA ASP A 36 10.16 11.65 -19.01
C ASP A 36 10.19 11.63 -17.47
N VAL A 37 9.03 11.48 -16.84
CA VAL A 37 8.87 11.40 -15.38
C VAL A 37 7.93 10.25 -15.03
N ILE A 38 8.38 9.38 -14.13
CA ILE A 38 7.66 8.19 -13.68
C ILE A 38 7.43 8.33 -12.17
N ILE A 39 6.17 8.35 -11.75
CA ILE A 39 5.79 8.46 -10.34
C ILE A 39 5.13 7.15 -9.92
N ILE A 40 5.69 6.52 -8.89
CA ILE A 40 5.17 5.28 -8.33
C ILE A 40 4.67 5.56 -6.92
N ASP A 41 3.36 5.41 -6.72
CA ASP A 41 2.71 5.49 -5.42
C ASP A 41 2.71 4.12 -4.71
N GLU A 42 2.59 4.12 -3.38
CA GLU A 42 2.64 2.92 -2.53
C GLU A 42 3.91 2.07 -2.74
N ALA A 43 5.06 2.72 -2.95
CA ALA A 43 6.35 2.06 -3.22
C ALA A 43 6.85 1.18 -2.06
N SER A 44 6.29 1.34 -0.84
CA SER A 44 6.50 0.45 0.32
C SER A 44 6.12 -1.01 0.03
N MET A 45 5.18 -1.23 -0.90
CA MET A 45 4.71 -2.55 -1.29
C MET A 45 5.55 -3.21 -2.40
N ILE A 46 6.55 -2.54 -2.94
CA ILE A 46 7.39 -3.06 -4.03
C ILE A 46 8.49 -3.95 -3.47
N ASP A 47 8.51 -5.20 -3.91
CA ASP A 47 9.59 -6.15 -3.61
C ASP A 47 10.80 -5.97 -4.54
N ILE A 48 11.90 -6.68 -4.23
CA ILE A 48 13.15 -6.60 -5.00
C ILE A 48 12.96 -6.98 -6.48
N LEU A 49 12.10 -7.94 -6.80
CA LEU A 49 11.92 -8.41 -8.18
C LEU A 49 11.16 -7.38 -9.00
N LEU A 50 10.08 -6.83 -8.45
CA LEU A 50 9.32 -5.74 -9.05
C LEU A 50 10.19 -4.49 -9.19
N ALA A 51 10.97 -4.12 -8.19
CA ALA A 51 11.89 -2.99 -8.27
C ALA A 51 12.93 -3.17 -9.39
N ASN A 52 13.51 -4.36 -9.51
CA ASN A 52 14.43 -4.68 -10.60
C ASN A 52 13.76 -4.55 -11.97
N SER A 53 12.55 -5.09 -12.14
CA SER A 53 11.79 -4.95 -13.39
C SER A 53 11.43 -3.48 -13.71
N LEU A 54 11.05 -2.70 -12.70
CA LEU A 54 10.79 -1.27 -12.85
C LEU A 54 12.03 -0.52 -13.33
N VAL A 55 13.16 -0.66 -12.62
CA VAL A 55 14.39 0.07 -12.94
C VAL A 55 14.89 -0.27 -14.35
N LYS A 56 14.75 -1.53 -14.79
CA LYS A 56 15.05 -1.93 -16.16
C LYS A 56 14.18 -1.25 -17.21
N ALA A 57 12.91 -1.00 -16.89
CA ALA A 57 11.96 -0.36 -17.78
C ALA A 57 12.07 1.18 -17.80
N VAL A 58 12.83 1.78 -16.87
CA VAL A 58 13.01 3.24 -16.79
C VAL A 58 13.93 3.72 -17.92
N PRO A 59 13.49 4.67 -18.77
CA PRO A 59 14.33 5.27 -19.81
C PRO A 59 15.55 5.97 -19.23
N ARG A 60 16.68 5.90 -19.95
CA ARG A 60 17.84 6.74 -19.63
C ARG A 60 17.47 8.21 -19.78
N GLY A 61 17.81 9.02 -18.78
CA GLY A 61 17.53 10.46 -18.76
C GLY A 61 16.14 10.83 -18.26
N SER A 62 15.32 9.85 -17.84
CA SER A 62 14.05 10.11 -17.16
C SER A 62 14.21 10.21 -15.63
N GLU A 63 13.23 10.82 -14.97
CA GLU A 63 13.15 10.90 -13.52
C GLU A 63 12.20 9.84 -12.95
N LEU A 64 12.67 9.09 -11.94
CA LEU A 64 11.83 8.14 -11.19
C LEU A 64 11.59 8.68 -9.77
N ILE A 65 10.33 8.92 -9.44
CA ILE A 65 9.88 9.36 -8.12
C ILE A 65 9.13 8.21 -7.45
N LEU A 66 9.67 7.76 -6.31
CA LEU A 66 9.04 6.75 -5.47
C LEU A 66 8.35 7.44 -4.28
N VAL A 67 7.07 7.19 -4.12
CA VAL A 67 6.24 7.72 -3.03
C VAL A 67 5.70 6.52 -2.25
N GLY A 68 5.83 6.54 -0.93
CA GLY A 68 5.32 5.47 -0.08
C GLY A 68 5.54 5.76 1.40
N ASP A 69 4.96 4.91 2.25
CA ASP A 69 5.08 5.00 3.71
C ASP A 69 6.02 3.91 4.23
N VAL A 70 7.13 4.32 4.83
CA VAL A 70 8.15 3.42 5.40
C VAL A 70 7.65 2.71 6.65
N ASP A 71 6.65 3.27 7.34
CA ASP A 71 6.09 2.73 8.57
C ASP A 71 4.90 1.79 8.30
N GLN A 72 4.49 1.64 7.03
CA GLN A 72 3.50 0.66 6.59
C GLN A 72 4.08 -0.76 6.61
N LEU A 73 3.20 -1.77 6.51
CA LEU A 73 3.64 -3.16 6.33
C LEU A 73 4.54 -3.27 5.09
N PRO A 74 5.66 -4.01 5.19
CA PRO A 74 6.53 -4.25 4.05
C PRO A 74 5.80 -5.06 2.98
N SER A 75 6.35 -5.06 1.75
CA SER A 75 5.91 -5.97 0.70
C SER A 75 5.82 -7.43 1.20
N VAL A 76 4.85 -8.18 0.66
CA VAL A 76 4.73 -9.63 0.92
C VAL A 76 5.89 -10.40 0.25
N GLY A 77 6.51 -9.81 -0.77
CA GLY A 77 7.70 -10.34 -1.44
C GLY A 77 8.99 -10.13 -0.65
N GLN A 78 10.11 -10.54 -1.23
CA GLN A 78 11.41 -10.45 -0.56
C GLN A 78 11.96 -9.02 -0.61
N GLY A 79 12.46 -8.55 0.54
CA GLY A 79 13.19 -7.29 0.68
C GLY A 79 12.32 -6.06 0.96
N THR A 80 12.97 -4.98 1.40
CA THR A 80 12.34 -3.71 1.76
C THR A 80 12.94 -2.57 0.97
N VAL A 81 12.71 -2.57 -0.36
CA VAL A 81 13.40 -1.70 -1.31
C VAL A 81 13.33 -0.22 -0.92
N LEU A 82 12.14 0.30 -0.60
CA LEU A 82 11.98 1.71 -0.23
C LEU A 82 12.80 2.07 1.02
N LYS A 83 12.75 1.21 2.05
CA LYS A 83 13.49 1.41 3.30
C LYS A 83 15.00 1.35 3.07
N ASP A 84 15.46 0.39 2.28
CA ASP A 84 16.88 0.18 1.99
C ASP A 84 17.45 1.31 1.13
N LEU A 85 16.69 1.82 0.16
CA LEU A 85 17.05 3.00 -0.62
C LEU A 85 17.23 4.25 0.26
N ILE A 86 16.28 4.49 1.18
CA ILE A 86 16.37 5.60 2.14
C ILE A 86 17.59 5.42 3.05
N ALA A 87 17.81 4.23 3.58
CA ALA A 87 18.94 3.94 4.47
C ALA A 87 20.29 4.05 3.75
N SER A 88 20.34 3.78 2.44
CA SER A 88 21.59 3.82 1.66
C SER A 88 22.18 5.22 1.53
N GLY A 89 21.37 6.28 1.64
CA GLY A 89 21.79 7.66 1.37
C GLY A 89 22.20 7.92 -0.09
N SER A 90 22.00 6.97 -1.00
CA SER A 90 22.46 7.05 -2.40
C SER A 90 21.53 7.88 -3.29
N VAL A 91 20.30 8.15 -2.84
CA VAL A 91 19.28 8.87 -3.61
C VAL A 91 18.72 10.04 -2.78
N PRO A 92 18.27 11.13 -3.42
CA PRO A 92 17.58 12.21 -2.72
C PRO A 92 16.30 11.71 -2.05
N VAL A 93 16.10 12.06 -0.78
CA VAL A 93 14.92 11.68 0.00
C VAL A 93 14.30 12.91 0.64
N ALA A 94 13.00 13.08 0.45
CA ALA A 94 12.19 14.06 1.17
C ALA A 94 11.22 13.32 2.09
N ARG A 95 11.24 13.62 3.40
CA ARG A 95 10.32 13.06 4.38
C ARG A 95 9.27 14.09 4.78
N LEU A 96 8.00 13.76 4.55
CA LEU A 96 6.87 14.62 4.91
C LEU A 96 6.46 14.32 6.36
N ASN A 97 6.69 15.27 7.27
CA ASN A 97 6.44 15.08 8.71
C ASN A 97 5.15 15.76 9.22
N GLN A 98 4.42 16.47 8.35
CA GLN A 98 3.24 17.24 8.73
C GLN A 98 1.97 16.63 8.13
N VAL A 99 0.99 16.35 8.98
CA VAL A 99 -0.30 15.75 8.59
C VAL A 99 -1.33 16.86 8.37
N PHE A 100 -1.71 17.09 7.10
CA PHE A 100 -2.73 18.09 6.72
C PHE A 100 -4.11 17.46 6.42
N ARG A 101 -4.50 16.43 7.17
CA ARG A 101 -5.85 15.85 7.03
C ARG A 101 -6.82 16.69 7.87
N GLN A 102 -8.04 16.93 7.37
CA GLN A 102 -9.15 17.54 8.16
C GLN A 102 -9.44 16.79 9.48
N ALA A 103 -8.89 15.58 9.59
CA ALA A 103 -8.96 14.66 10.72
C ALA A 103 -7.64 14.57 11.51
N ALA A 104 -6.79 15.62 11.52
CA ALA A 104 -5.52 15.61 12.26
C ALA A 104 -5.71 15.29 13.75
N GLU A 105 -6.83 15.71 14.34
CA GLU A 105 -7.24 15.36 15.72
C GLU A 105 -8.04 14.05 15.80
N SER A 106 -8.27 13.33 14.71
CA SER A 106 -9.01 12.07 14.77
C SER A 106 -8.23 10.99 15.51
N LEU A 107 -8.97 10.09 16.15
CA LEU A 107 -8.40 8.93 16.84
C LEU A 107 -7.57 8.04 15.90
N ILE A 108 -7.84 8.04 14.59
CA ILE A 108 -7.07 7.26 13.61
C ILE A 108 -5.64 7.80 13.52
N VAL A 109 -5.47 9.11 13.31
CA VAL A 109 -4.16 9.75 13.19
C VAL A 109 -3.40 9.67 14.52
N GLN A 110 -4.08 9.96 15.64
CA GLN A 110 -3.49 9.84 16.98
C GLN A 110 -3.01 8.41 17.27
N ASN A 111 -3.82 7.39 16.93
CA ASN A 111 -3.45 5.99 17.17
C ASN A 111 -2.34 5.51 16.25
N ALA A 112 -2.26 5.99 15.01
CA ALA A 112 -1.14 5.67 14.12
C ALA A 112 0.20 6.15 14.71
N HIS A 113 0.26 7.40 15.20
CA HIS A 113 1.46 7.90 15.88
C HIS A 113 1.81 7.09 17.13
N ARG A 114 0.82 6.73 17.96
CA ARG A 114 1.02 5.90 19.16
C ARG A 114 1.64 4.55 18.79
N ILE A 115 1.09 3.84 17.80
CA ILE A 115 1.61 2.54 17.35
C ILE A 115 3.05 2.68 16.85
N ASN A 116 3.34 3.70 16.04
CA ASN A 116 4.70 3.95 15.52
C ASN A 116 5.70 4.29 16.65
N GLN A 117 5.23 4.81 17.78
CA GLN A 117 6.04 5.09 18.98
C GLN A 117 6.06 3.92 19.98
N GLY A 118 5.41 2.80 19.68
CA GLY A 118 5.30 1.65 20.58
C GLY A 118 4.28 1.82 21.72
N GLU A 119 3.41 2.83 21.66
CA GLU A 119 2.33 3.06 22.61
C GLU A 119 1.03 2.34 22.20
N PHE A 120 0.26 1.89 23.19
CA PHE A 120 -1.03 1.24 22.94
C PHE A 120 -2.08 2.24 22.40
N PRO A 121 -2.88 1.90 21.37
CA PRO A 121 -3.88 2.78 20.80
C PRO A 121 -5.05 3.04 21.76
N ARG A 122 -5.64 4.23 21.69
CA ARG A 122 -6.88 4.57 22.39
C ARG A 122 -8.06 3.93 21.66
N LEU A 123 -8.75 3.01 22.34
CA LEU A 123 -9.93 2.34 21.83
C LEU A 123 -11.19 3.13 22.20
N VAL A 124 -12.08 3.34 21.23
CA VAL A 124 -13.42 3.91 21.48
C VAL A 124 -14.33 2.80 21.98
N THR A 125 -15.09 3.06 23.05
CA THR A 125 -16.00 2.06 23.61
C THR A 125 -17.30 2.00 22.80
N PRO A 126 -18.05 0.88 22.85
CA PRO A 126 -19.33 0.77 22.14
C PRO A 126 -20.35 1.88 22.47
N ALA A 127 -20.23 2.51 23.65
CA ALA A 127 -21.09 3.61 24.07
C ALA A 127 -20.90 4.91 23.25
N ASP A 128 -19.78 5.04 22.54
CA ASP A 128 -19.39 6.26 21.84
C ASP A 128 -19.80 6.27 20.34
N ARG A 129 -20.46 5.22 19.85
CA ARG A 129 -20.77 5.05 18.42
C ARG A 129 -22.13 5.64 18.03
N ARG A 130 -22.16 6.66 17.18
CA ARG A 130 -23.34 7.00 16.35
C ARG A 130 -23.19 6.36 14.98
N ALA A 131 -24.08 5.42 14.65
CA ALA A 131 -24.12 4.78 13.34
C ALA A 131 -25.18 5.44 12.44
N ILE A 132 -24.80 5.76 11.20
CA ILE A 132 -25.75 5.97 10.10
C ILE A 132 -25.75 4.67 9.29
N VAL A 133 -26.82 3.90 9.39
CA VAL A 133 -27.00 2.68 8.59
C VAL A 133 -27.72 3.08 7.31
N THR A 134 -27.03 2.98 6.17
CA THR A 134 -27.66 3.00 4.85
C THR A 134 -27.61 1.59 4.26
N SER A 135 -28.74 1.08 3.80
CA SER A 135 -28.81 -0.26 3.21
C SER A 135 -28.65 -0.19 1.69
N SER A 136 -27.47 -0.59 1.21
CA SER A 136 -27.32 -1.19 -0.12
C SER A 136 -26.43 -2.41 0.06
N LYS A 137 -27.03 -3.59 0.23
CA LYS A 137 -26.29 -4.83 0.48
C LYS A 137 -25.24 -5.05 -0.63
N PRO A 138 -23.93 -5.03 -0.34
CA PRO A 138 -22.94 -5.48 -1.29
C PRO A 138 -22.96 -7.02 -1.33
N LYS A 139 -22.98 -7.59 -2.53
CA LYS A 139 -23.01 -9.04 -2.75
C LYS A 139 -21.57 -9.57 -2.73
N VAL A 140 -21.07 -9.97 -1.55
CA VAL A 140 -19.72 -10.53 -1.42
C VAL A 140 -19.72 -12.01 -1.86
N PRO A 141 -18.85 -12.45 -2.80
CA PRO A 141 -18.76 -13.84 -3.23
C PRO A 141 -18.18 -14.74 -2.12
N MET A 142 -18.86 -15.85 -1.84
CA MET A 142 -18.62 -16.83 -0.76
C MET A 142 -17.21 -17.46 -0.72
N ARG A 143 -16.37 -17.25 -1.75
CA ARG A 143 -15.01 -17.80 -1.85
C ARG A 143 -13.96 -16.96 -1.10
N TRP A 144 -14.25 -15.69 -0.82
CA TRP A 144 -13.33 -14.76 -0.17
C TRP A 144 -13.36 -14.84 1.36
N SER A 145 -14.47 -15.27 1.95
CA SER A 145 -14.60 -15.46 3.41
C SER A 145 -13.64 -16.52 3.93
N ASN A 146 -13.51 -17.63 3.19
CA ASN A 146 -12.71 -18.76 3.64
C ASN A 146 -11.20 -18.52 3.52
N TRP A 147 -10.77 -17.73 2.54
CA TRP A 147 -9.36 -17.33 2.40
C TRP A 147 -8.96 -16.34 3.50
N TRP A 148 -9.78 -15.32 3.75
CA TRP A 148 -9.51 -14.31 4.78
C TRP A 148 -9.43 -14.93 6.18
N SER A 149 -10.37 -15.80 6.56
CA SER A 149 -10.36 -16.44 7.87
C SER A 149 -9.10 -17.30 8.06
N ASN A 150 -8.73 -18.11 7.06
CA ASN A 150 -7.57 -19.00 7.15
C ASN A 150 -6.23 -18.24 7.17
N SER A 151 -6.07 -17.20 6.36
CA SER A 151 -4.83 -16.44 6.29
C SER A 151 -4.66 -15.49 7.48
N PHE A 152 -5.75 -14.92 8.00
CA PHE A 152 -5.69 -13.97 9.12
C PHE A 152 -5.43 -14.68 10.47
N GLN A 153 -6.04 -15.84 10.71
CA GLN A 153 -5.74 -16.65 11.91
C GLN A 153 -4.31 -17.21 11.91
N ALA A 154 -3.77 -17.55 10.73
CA ALA A 154 -2.39 -17.99 10.60
C ALA A 154 -1.38 -16.87 10.91
N ALA A 155 -1.67 -15.63 10.52
CA ALA A 155 -0.81 -14.47 10.77
C ALA A 155 -0.95 -13.92 12.21
N PHE A 156 -2.12 -14.07 12.84
CA PHE A 156 -2.42 -13.50 14.16
C PHE A 156 -3.13 -14.49 15.09
N PRO A 157 -2.44 -15.53 15.60
CA PRO A 157 -3.05 -16.62 16.37
C PRO A 157 -3.62 -16.21 17.73
N LYS A 158 -3.36 -14.98 18.20
CA LYS A 158 -3.88 -14.42 19.47
C LYS A 158 -4.89 -13.29 19.28
N ALA A 159 -5.31 -12.98 18.06
CA ALA A 159 -6.38 -12.01 17.85
C ALA A 159 -7.70 -12.60 18.38
N SER A 160 -8.32 -11.97 19.37
CA SER A 160 -9.58 -12.45 19.95
C SER A 160 -10.70 -12.44 18.90
N ASP A 161 -11.62 -13.39 18.99
CA ASP A 161 -12.79 -13.57 18.11
C ASP A 161 -13.57 -12.27 17.83
N THR A 162 -13.50 -11.31 18.76
CA THR A 162 -14.09 -9.97 18.64
C THR A 162 -13.60 -9.16 17.43
N ILE A 163 -12.36 -9.36 16.96
CA ILE A 163 -11.81 -8.65 15.78
C ILE A 163 -12.36 -9.28 14.49
N GLN A 164 -12.51 -10.60 14.44
CA GLN A 164 -13.12 -11.27 13.29
C GLN A 164 -14.61 -10.91 13.16
N ASP A 165 -15.34 -10.87 14.26
CA ASP A 165 -16.77 -10.49 14.27
C ASP A 165 -17.01 -9.03 13.86
N ALA A 166 -16.07 -8.13 14.15
CA ALA A 166 -16.18 -6.72 13.77
C ALA A 166 -16.02 -6.49 12.25
N ILE A 167 -15.25 -7.35 11.57
CA ILE A 167 -14.94 -7.20 10.13
C ILE A 167 -16.05 -7.78 9.24
N PHE A 168 -16.72 -8.85 9.66
CA PHE A 168 -17.75 -9.53 8.85
C PHE A 168 -19.18 -9.01 9.02
N ARG A 169 -19.44 -8.05 9.92
CA ARG A 169 -20.77 -7.48 10.16
C ARG A 169 -21.03 -6.12 9.49
N CYS A 170 -20.21 -5.71 8.52
CA CYS A 170 -20.46 -4.55 7.65
C CYS A 170 -21.14 -4.97 6.33
#